data_AF-A0A0Q6N632-F1
#
_entry.id   AF-A0A0Q6N632-F1
#
_cell.length_a   1.000
_cell.length_b   1.000
_cell.length_c   1.000
_cell.angle_alpha   90.00
_cell.angle_beta   90.00
_cell.angle_gamma   90.00
#
_symmetry.space_group_name_H-M   'P 1'
#
loop_
_entity.id
_entity.type
_entity.pdbx_description
1 polymer ?
#
loop_
_entity_poly.entity_id
_entity_poly.type
_entity_poly.pdbx_seq_one_letter_code
_entity_poly.pdbx_strand_id
1 'polypeptide(L)'
;MMIMDRLEQDFGRILSGRDIQRHVVGRMVSASRLNVEGRGPITPSDASTLKTRLREELLLQAQTRLPITYARLADSMVGSDATGVIRDALEQLMDDDAAEGLPLLAAVAVKALELGLPAPWFFRKAEDMGLFAGDPADLEAYAFHAREFYRAVSLHAGLSHSGQASGGTLPPVLPPADG
;
A
#
# COMPACT_ATOMS: atom_id res chain seq x y z
N MET A 1 25.13 2.55 -24.85
CA MET A 1 25.94 3.49 -24.04
C MET A 1 25.04 4.64 -23.59
N MET A 2 24.64 4.58 -22.32
CA MET A 2 24.34 5.68 -21.40
C MET A 2 23.54 6.89 -21.88
N ILE A 3 22.22 6.88 -21.68
CA ILE A 3 21.44 8.13 -21.47
C ILE A 3 20.17 7.98 -20.60
N MET A 4 19.78 6.78 -20.18
CA MET A 4 18.56 6.59 -19.37
C MET A 4 18.81 6.28 -17.89
N ASP A 5 20.06 5.99 -17.49
CA ASP A 5 20.43 5.65 -16.10
C ASP A 5 20.59 6.89 -15.20
N ARG A 6 20.66 8.09 -15.79
CA ARG A 6 20.94 9.34 -15.06
C ARG A 6 19.70 10.11 -14.63
N LEU A 7 18.52 9.76 -15.15
CA LEU A 7 17.27 10.44 -14.81
C LEU A 7 16.60 9.82 -13.56
N GLU A 8 16.93 8.59 -13.20
CA GLU A 8 16.47 7.97 -11.95
C GLU A 8 17.18 8.53 -10.70
N GLN A 9 18.39 9.09 -10.86
CA GLN A 9 19.21 9.59 -9.75
C GLN A 9 18.86 11.01 -9.27
N ASP A 10 18.13 11.81 -10.07
CA ASP A 10 17.88 13.23 -9.76
C ASP A 10 16.56 13.44 -9.00
N PHE A 11 15.52 12.68 -9.31
CA PHE A 11 14.22 12.83 -8.65
C PHE A 11 14.18 12.32 -7.20
N GLY A 12 15.13 11.47 -6.79
CA GLY A 12 15.32 11.06 -5.39
C GLY A 12 15.92 12.15 -4.50
N ARG A 13 16.51 13.22 -5.06
CA ARG A 13 17.15 14.28 -4.26
C ARG A 13 16.22 15.41 -3.84
N ILE A 14 15.10 15.62 -4.53
CA ILE A 14 14.22 16.78 -4.28
C ILE A 14 13.28 16.55 -3.08
N LEU A 15 13.15 15.31 -2.60
CA LEU A 15 12.47 14.97 -1.33
C LEU A 15 13.43 14.42 -0.26
N SER A 16 14.75 14.47 -0.49
CA SER A 16 15.75 14.09 0.52
C SER A 16 16.07 15.27 1.44
N GLY A 17 15.09 15.63 2.26
CA GLY A 17 15.33 16.41 3.47
C GLY A 17 16.03 15.55 4.50
N ARG A 18 17.36 15.58 4.54
CA ARG A 18 18.14 15.12 5.71
C ARG A 18 17.95 16.12 6.86
N ASP A 19 17.63 15.64 8.05
CA ASP A 19 18.53 15.70 9.22
C ASP A 19 17.83 15.11 10.46
N ILE A 20 18.21 13.90 10.86
CA ILE A 20 18.17 13.47 12.27
C ILE A 20 19.22 12.40 12.46
N GLN A 21 20.42 12.85 12.85
CA GLN A 21 21.43 11.98 13.42
C GLN A 21 21.76 12.44 14.84
N ARG A 22 21.13 11.80 15.82
CA ARG A 22 21.65 11.74 17.20
C ARG A 22 21.50 10.33 17.77
N HIS A 23 22.61 9.60 17.63
CA HIS A 23 23.25 8.74 18.62
C HIS A 23 22.47 8.42 19.91
N VAL A 24 22.23 7.13 20.15
CA VAL A 24 22.59 6.47 21.42
C VAL A 24 23.16 5.08 21.11
N VAL A 25 24.38 4.87 21.60
CA VAL A 25 25.16 3.63 21.60
C VAL A 25 24.55 2.63 22.60
N GLY A 26 24.45 1.36 22.23
CA GLY A 26 24.04 0.33 23.20
C GLY A 26 23.97 -1.12 22.68
N ARG A 27 25.15 -1.75 22.51
CA ARG A 27 25.42 -3.16 22.89
C ARG A 27 24.91 -4.32 22.00
N MET A 28 25.78 -4.70 21.07
CA MET A 28 26.46 -6.02 20.88
C MET A 28 25.79 -7.37 21.23
N VAL A 29 26.07 -8.35 20.34
CA VAL A 29 25.99 -9.85 20.43
C VAL A 29 24.71 -10.44 19.80
N SER A 30 24.72 -11.40 18.86
CA SER A 30 25.76 -12.27 18.30
C SER A 30 25.36 -12.79 16.91
N ALA A 31 26.38 -13.21 16.15
CA ALA A 31 26.42 -14.21 15.07
C ALA A 31 25.08 -14.61 14.42
N SER A 32 24.91 -14.45 13.11
CA SER A 32 25.50 -15.42 12.18
C SER A 32 25.68 -14.80 10.79
N ARG A 33 26.93 -14.56 10.39
CA ARG A 33 27.32 -14.49 8.99
C ARG A 33 27.61 -15.89 8.53
N LEU A 34 26.80 -16.45 7.63
CA LEU A 34 27.19 -17.30 6.51
C LEU A 34 25.93 -17.56 5.65
N ASN A 35 25.70 -16.77 4.60
CA ASN A 35 25.31 -17.35 3.32
C ASN A 35 25.68 -16.40 2.19
N VAL A 36 26.85 -16.65 1.60
CA VAL A 36 27.17 -16.28 0.23
C VAL A 36 26.50 -17.38 -0.57
N GLU A 37 25.30 -17.18 -1.12
CA GLU A 37 24.69 -17.92 -2.25
C GLU A 37 23.39 -17.18 -2.66
N GLY A 38 23.19 -17.02 -3.97
CA GLY A 38 22.09 -16.26 -4.54
C GLY A 38 20.71 -16.83 -4.19
N ARG A 39 19.74 -15.92 -4.00
CA ARG A 39 18.30 -16.18 -4.06
C ARG A 39 17.85 -17.49 -3.40
N GLY A 40 17.92 -17.55 -2.07
CA GLY A 40 17.15 -18.55 -1.32
C GLY A 40 15.64 -18.33 -1.54
N PRO A 41 14.81 -19.39 -1.54
CA PRO A 41 13.36 -19.23 -1.53
C PRO A 41 12.98 -18.40 -0.31
N ILE A 42 12.18 -17.36 -0.50
CA ILE A 42 11.53 -16.65 0.61
C ILE A 42 10.89 -17.71 1.49
N THR A 43 11.27 -17.76 2.76
CA THR A 43 10.63 -18.73 3.65
C THR A 43 9.16 -18.31 3.79
N PRO A 44 8.20 -19.24 3.94
CA PRO A 44 6.80 -18.88 4.14
C PRO A 44 6.58 -17.99 5.38
N SER A 45 7.50 -18.03 6.35
CA SER A 45 7.53 -17.10 7.49
C SER A 45 7.90 -15.67 7.09
N ASP A 46 8.85 -15.50 6.17
CA ASP A 46 9.24 -14.17 5.67
C ASP A 46 8.16 -13.59 4.75
N ALA A 47 7.54 -14.44 3.92
CA ALA A 47 6.45 -14.03 3.03
C ALA A 47 5.19 -13.59 3.80
N SER A 48 4.81 -14.33 4.85
CA SER A 48 3.68 -13.96 5.72
C SER A 48 3.96 -12.68 6.50
N THR A 49 5.18 -12.51 7.03
CA THR A 49 5.59 -11.26 7.70
C THR A 49 5.54 -10.07 6.74
N LEU A 50 6.01 -10.24 5.50
CA LEU A 50 5.93 -9.20 4.48
C LEU A 50 4.47 -8.87 4.14
N LYS A 51 3.62 -9.87 3.93
CA LYS A 51 2.19 -9.66 3.65
C LYS A 51 1.50 -8.87 4.77
N THR A 52 1.79 -9.19 6.03
CA THR A 52 1.25 -8.44 7.18
C THR A 52 1.68 -6.97 7.16
N ARG A 53 2.98 -6.70 7.02
CA ARG A 53 3.49 -5.31 6.95
C ARG A 53 2.95 -4.56 5.73
N LEU A 54 2.81 -5.25 4.61
CA LEU A 54 2.22 -4.70 3.40
C LEU A 54 0.76 -4.29 3.62
N ARG A 55 -0.03 -5.14 4.28
CA ARG A 55 -1.41 -4.83 4.64
C ARG A 55 -1.46 -3.60 5.56
N GLU A 56 -0.62 -3.54 6.60
CA GLU A 56 -0.56 -2.41 7.53
C GLU A 56 -0.26 -1.07 6.81
N GLU A 57 0.73 -1.06 5.92
CA GLU A 57 1.06 0.14 5.14
C GLU A 57 -0.08 0.54 4.22
N LEU A 58 -0.69 -0.41 3.49
CA LEU A 58 -1.82 -0.08 2.61
C LEU A 58 -3.04 0.41 3.39
N LEU A 59 -3.29 -0.11 4.59
CA LEU A 59 -4.35 0.40 5.47
C LEU A 59 -4.07 1.84 5.93
N LEU A 60 -2.81 2.19 6.21
CA LEU A 60 -2.44 3.57 6.53
C LEU A 60 -2.72 4.49 5.34
N GLN A 61 -2.36 4.08 4.13
CA GLN A 61 -2.61 4.86 2.90
C GLN A 61 -4.11 4.93 2.57
N ALA A 62 -4.86 3.86 2.82
CA ALA A 62 -6.32 3.86 2.65
C ALA A 62 -7.01 4.85 3.60
N GLN A 63 -6.53 4.96 4.85
CA GLN A 63 -7.04 5.91 5.84
C GLN A 63 -6.76 7.37 5.44
N THR A 64 -5.59 7.64 4.85
CA THR A 64 -5.27 8.98 4.32
C THR A 64 -5.92 9.26 2.97
N ARG A 65 -6.56 8.26 2.36
CA ARG A 65 -7.17 8.29 1.02
C ARG A 65 -6.17 8.62 -0.08
N LEU A 66 -4.90 8.28 0.12
CA LEU A 66 -3.82 8.52 -0.83
C LEU A 66 -3.36 7.20 -1.44
N PRO A 67 -3.13 7.15 -2.78
CA PRO A 67 -2.46 6.02 -3.38
C PRO A 67 -0.96 6.01 -3.01
N ILE A 68 -0.36 4.82 -3.02
CA ILE A 68 1.08 4.63 -2.85
C ILE A 68 1.67 3.92 -4.06
N THR A 69 2.89 4.28 -4.46
CA THR A 69 3.53 3.64 -5.61
C THR A 69 4.18 2.32 -5.22
N TYR A 70 4.19 1.34 -6.14
CA TYR A 70 4.91 0.08 -5.93
C TYR A 70 6.39 0.30 -5.61
N ALA A 71 7.04 1.28 -6.24
CA ALA A 71 8.43 1.63 -5.99
C ALA A 71 8.64 2.09 -4.53
N ARG A 72 7.72 2.91 -3.99
CA ARG A 72 7.79 3.36 -2.59
C ARG A 72 7.52 2.22 -1.60
N LEU A 73 6.60 1.30 -1.94
CA LEU A 73 6.38 0.09 -1.14
C LEU A 73 7.63 -0.82 -1.14
N ALA A 74 8.24 -1.04 -2.31
CA ALA A 74 9.44 -1.85 -2.41
C ALA A 74 10.60 -1.24 -1.63
N ASP A 75 10.83 0.07 -1.79
CA ASP A 75 11.89 0.82 -1.11
C ASP A 75 11.75 0.74 0.43
N SER A 76 10.53 0.88 0.96
CA SER A 76 10.31 0.87 2.41
C SER A 76 10.35 -0.52 3.05
N MET A 77 10.12 -1.60 2.29
CA MET A 77 9.95 -2.95 2.85
C MET A 77 11.07 -3.93 2.53
N VAL A 78 11.57 -3.92 1.29
CA VAL A 78 12.41 -5.01 0.75
C VAL A 78 13.62 -4.52 -0.07
N GLY A 79 13.70 -3.22 -0.37
CA GLY A 79 14.70 -2.62 -1.25
C GLY A 79 14.23 -2.54 -2.72
N SER A 80 14.77 -1.57 -3.45
CA SER A 80 14.25 -1.12 -4.77
C SER A 80 14.26 -2.20 -5.87
N ASP A 81 15.13 -3.21 -5.77
CA ASP A 81 15.26 -4.29 -6.77
C ASP A 81 14.23 -5.44 -6.58
N ALA A 82 13.41 -5.42 -5.53
CA ALA A 82 12.56 -6.53 -5.14
C ALA A 82 11.05 -6.33 -5.47
N THR A 83 10.74 -5.58 -6.53
CA THR A 83 9.35 -5.29 -6.96
C THR A 83 8.52 -6.57 -7.22
N GLY A 84 9.16 -7.65 -7.69
CA GLY A 84 8.49 -8.95 -7.87
C GLY A 84 7.96 -9.54 -6.56
N VAL A 85 8.69 -9.37 -5.45
CA VAL A 85 8.28 -9.87 -4.13
C VAL A 85 7.07 -9.07 -3.60
N ILE A 86 7.05 -7.75 -3.83
CA ILE A 86 5.89 -6.92 -3.51
C ILE A 86 4.66 -7.35 -4.32
N ARG A 87 4.83 -7.60 -5.63
CA ARG A 87 3.73 -8.12 -6.45
C ARG A 87 3.19 -9.44 -5.88
N ASP A 88 4.05 -10.42 -5.63
CA ASP A 88 3.60 -11.74 -5.17
C ASP A 88 2.89 -11.65 -3.80
N ALA A 89 3.30 -10.71 -2.94
CA ALA A 89 2.62 -10.42 -1.67
C ALA A 89 1.27 -9.68 -1.88
N LEU A 90 1.18 -8.76 -2.84
CA LEU A 90 -0.07 -8.09 -3.21
C LEU A 90 -1.08 -9.07 -3.79
N GLU A 91 -0.65 -10.02 -4.63
CA GLU A 91 -1.53 -11.05 -5.19
C GLU A 91 -2.11 -11.96 -4.09
N GLN A 92 -1.29 -12.36 -3.11
CA GLN A 92 -1.78 -13.09 -1.93
C GLN A 92 -2.73 -12.27 -1.07
N LEU A 93 -2.50 -10.96 -0.95
CA LEU A 93 -3.40 -10.06 -0.23
C LEU A 93 -4.75 -9.96 -0.93
N MET A 94 -4.76 -9.91 -2.27
CA MET A 94 -5.98 -9.91 -3.07
C MET A 94 -6.78 -11.21 -2.89
N ASP A 95 -6.11 -12.37 -2.81
CA ASP A 95 -6.77 -13.64 -2.51
C ASP A 95 -7.44 -13.61 -1.13
N ASP A 96 -6.74 -13.12 -0.10
CA ASP A 96 -7.30 -12.97 1.25
C ASP A 96 -8.53 -12.03 1.24
N ASP A 97 -8.41 -10.85 0.62
CA ASP A 97 -9.50 -9.86 0.57
C ASP A 97 -10.73 -10.43 -0.16
N ALA A 98 -10.52 -11.12 -1.29
CA ALA A 98 -11.60 -11.71 -2.06
C ALA A 98 -12.28 -12.87 -1.32
N ALA A 99 -11.52 -13.71 -0.61
CA ALA A 99 -12.06 -14.80 0.20
C ALA A 99 -12.97 -14.28 1.35
N GLU A 100 -12.63 -13.11 1.90
CA GLU A 100 -13.40 -12.44 2.95
C GLU A 100 -14.51 -11.51 2.40
N GLY A 101 -14.66 -11.41 1.08
CA GLY A 101 -15.62 -10.50 0.44
C GLY A 101 -15.31 -9.00 0.65
N LEU A 102 -14.07 -8.68 1.01
CA LEU A 102 -13.59 -7.32 1.25
C LEU A 102 -13.21 -6.61 -0.06
N PRO A 103 -13.10 -5.26 -0.06
CA PRO A 103 -12.47 -4.53 -1.16
C PRO A 103 -11.03 -4.95 -1.36
N LEU A 104 -10.57 -4.99 -2.61
CA LEU A 104 -9.17 -5.31 -2.90
C LEU A 104 -8.26 -4.18 -2.41
N LEU A 105 -7.61 -4.38 -1.27
CA LEU A 105 -6.75 -3.35 -0.66
C LEU A 105 -5.55 -3.02 -1.55
N ALA A 106 -5.11 -3.97 -2.37
CA ALA A 106 -4.08 -3.77 -3.39
C ALA A 106 -4.43 -2.67 -4.41
N ALA A 107 -5.69 -2.24 -4.54
CA ALA A 107 -6.08 -1.11 -5.39
C ALA A 107 -5.50 0.24 -4.94
N VAL A 108 -5.04 0.35 -3.68
CA VAL A 108 -4.33 1.53 -3.15
C VAL A 108 -2.90 1.63 -3.69
N ALA A 109 -2.34 0.52 -4.18
CA ALA A 109 -0.99 0.46 -4.75
C ALA A 109 -1.02 0.64 -6.27
N VAL A 110 -0.27 1.62 -6.78
CA VAL A 110 -0.33 2.04 -8.18
C VAL A 110 1.06 2.17 -8.81
N LYS A 111 1.11 2.26 -10.14
CA LYS A 111 2.32 2.71 -10.84
C LYS A 111 2.46 4.23 -10.71
N ALA A 112 3.70 4.74 -10.74
CA ALA A 112 3.98 6.17 -10.70
C ALA A 112 3.63 6.94 -12.00
N LEU A 113 3.41 6.24 -13.12
CA LEU A 113 3.16 6.83 -14.44
C LEU A 113 1.74 7.39 -14.61
N GLU A 114 1.57 8.22 -15.65
CA GLU A 114 0.56 9.28 -15.87
C GLU A 114 -0.91 9.01 -15.50
N LEU A 115 -1.38 7.76 -15.44
CA LEU A 115 -2.78 7.46 -15.12
C LEU A 115 -2.99 6.99 -13.68
N GLY A 116 -1.93 6.77 -12.90
CA GLY A 116 -2.04 6.29 -11.51
C GLY A 116 -2.76 4.95 -11.39
N LEU A 117 -2.71 4.13 -12.45
CA LEU A 117 -3.34 2.81 -12.48
C LEU A 117 -2.42 1.74 -11.86
N PRO A 118 -3.00 0.68 -11.28
CA PRO A 118 -2.30 -0.56 -11.02
C PRO A 118 -1.61 -1.11 -12.27
N ALA A 119 -0.64 -1.98 -12.06
CA ALA A 119 -0.01 -2.68 -13.18
C ALA A 119 -0.95 -3.76 -13.75
N PRO A 120 -0.78 -4.19 -15.02
CA PRO A 120 -1.68 -5.14 -15.67
C PRO A 120 -1.92 -6.46 -14.92
N TRP A 121 -0.94 -6.91 -14.14
CA TRP A 121 -1.07 -8.13 -13.31
C TRP A 121 -2.19 -8.03 -12.28
N PHE A 122 -2.50 -6.84 -11.76
CA PHE A 122 -3.60 -6.63 -10.80
C PHE A 122 -4.95 -6.96 -11.44
N PHE A 123 -5.17 -6.50 -12.66
CA PHE A 123 -6.42 -6.73 -13.39
C PHE A 123 -6.56 -8.20 -13.81
N ARG A 124 -5.46 -8.83 -14.25
CA ARG A 124 -5.44 -10.28 -14.54
C ARG A 124 -5.76 -11.10 -13.30
N LYS A 125 -5.16 -10.77 -12.16
CA LYS A 125 -5.45 -11.43 -10.88
C LYS A 125 -6.92 -11.24 -10.46
N ALA A 126 -7.49 -10.06 -10.69
CA ALA A 126 -8.91 -9.81 -10.43
C ALA A 126 -9.84 -10.58 -11.40
N GLU A 127 -9.42 -10.75 -12.65
CA GLU A 127 -10.11 -11.58 -13.65
C GLU A 127 -10.08 -13.06 -13.27
N ASP A 128 -8.93 -13.58 -12.81
CA ASP A 128 -8.80 -14.96 -12.32
C ASP A 128 -9.75 -15.27 -11.15
N MET A 129 -10.09 -14.25 -10.35
CA MET A 129 -11.05 -14.33 -9.24
C MET A 129 -12.51 -14.03 -9.68
N GLY A 130 -12.75 -13.69 -10.94
CA GLY A 130 -14.06 -13.33 -11.47
C GLY A 130 -14.58 -11.96 -11.02
N LEU A 131 -13.72 -11.09 -10.49
CA LEU A 131 -14.08 -9.74 -10.01
C LEU A 131 -14.01 -8.68 -11.12
N PHE A 132 -13.23 -8.94 -12.17
CA PHE A 132 -13.02 -8.07 -13.31
C PHE A 132 -13.23 -8.86 -14.61
N ALA A 133 -13.81 -8.20 -15.61
CA ALA A 133 -13.94 -8.74 -16.97
C ALA A 133 -13.73 -7.58 -17.95
N GLY A 134 -12.57 -7.52 -18.59
CA GLY A 134 -12.19 -6.43 -19.49
C GLY A 134 -10.70 -6.42 -19.82
N ASP A 135 -10.28 -5.53 -20.70
CA ASP A 135 -8.85 -5.34 -21.00
C ASP A 135 -8.20 -4.45 -19.94
N PRO A 136 -7.06 -4.85 -19.34
CA PRO A 136 -6.26 -4.01 -18.44
C PRO A 136 -5.80 -2.66 -19.01
N ALA A 137 -5.92 -2.42 -20.33
CA ALA A 137 -5.59 -1.19 -21.01
C ALA A 137 -6.80 -0.27 -21.32
N ASP A 138 -8.02 -0.74 -21.11
CA ASP A 138 -9.24 -0.03 -21.49
C ASP A 138 -9.86 0.78 -20.34
N LEU A 139 -10.90 1.56 -20.67
CA LEU A 139 -11.62 2.41 -19.71
C LEU A 139 -12.29 1.59 -18.58
N GLU A 140 -12.65 0.34 -18.86
CA GLU A 140 -13.19 -0.61 -17.89
C GLU A 140 -12.20 -0.87 -16.75
N ALA A 141 -10.89 -0.95 -17.04
CA ALA A 141 -9.86 -1.09 -16.04
C ALA A 141 -9.79 0.14 -15.13
N TYR A 142 -9.93 1.34 -15.70
CA TYR A 142 -9.99 2.58 -14.92
C TYR A 142 -11.22 2.62 -14.01
N ALA A 143 -12.39 2.30 -14.55
CA ALA A 143 -13.64 2.27 -13.77
C ALA A 143 -13.59 1.21 -12.65
N PHE A 144 -13.03 0.04 -12.93
CA PHE A 144 -12.82 -1.02 -11.95
C PHE A 144 -11.86 -0.56 -10.84
N HIS A 145 -10.70 -0.02 -11.20
CA HIS A 145 -9.71 0.48 -10.24
C HIS A 145 -10.29 1.59 -9.36
N ALA A 146 -10.95 2.59 -9.94
CA ALA A 146 -11.56 3.68 -9.19
C ALA A 146 -12.61 3.17 -8.20
N ARG A 147 -13.43 2.18 -8.60
CA ARG A 147 -14.42 1.55 -7.71
C ARG A 147 -13.75 0.81 -6.54
N GLU A 148 -12.76 -0.02 -6.81
CA GLU A 148 -12.08 -0.79 -5.76
C GLU A 148 -11.27 0.11 -4.82
N PHE A 149 -10.57 1.11 -5.36
CA PHE A 149 -9.89 2.14 -4.58
C PHE A 149 -10.88 2.85 -3.66
N TYR A 150 -12.01 3.32 -4.20
CA TYR A 150 -13.04 4.01 -3.41
C TYR A 150 -13.62 3.11 -2.31
N ARG A 151 -13.88 1.83 -2.61
CA ARG A 151 -14.38 0.87 -1.61
C ARG A 151 -13.36 0.65 -0.49
N ALA A 152 -12.08 0.48 -0.83
CA ALA A 152 -11.00 0.28 0.15
C ALA A 152 -10.83 1.50 1.06
N VAL A 153 -10.74 2.71 0.50
CA VAL A 153 -10.60 3.93 1.32
C VAL A 153 -11.86 4.21 2.13
N SER A 154 -13.05 3.95 1.60
CA SER A 154 -14.31 4.15 2.32
C SER A 154 -14.46 3.20 3.51
N LEU A 155 -14.06 1.93 3.34
CA LEU A 155 -14.08 0.94 4.42
C LEU A 155 -13.15 1.34 5.57
N HIS A 156 -11.99 1.93 5.26
CA HIS A 156 -10.94 2.18 6.25
C HIS A 156 -10.85 3.62 6.75
N ALA A 157 -11.41 4.61 6.06
CA ALA A 157 -11.39 6.02 6.48
C ALA A 157 -12.13 6.30 7.81
N GLY A 158 -13.05 5.42 8.22
CA GLY A 158 -13.79 5.55 9.49
C GLY A 158 -13.06 4.97 10.72
N LEU A 159 -11.98 4.22 10.52
CA LEU A 159 -11.28 3.51 11.61
C LEU A 159 -10.24 4.38 12.33
N SER A 160 -9.97 5.60 11.85
CA SER A 160 -8.88 6.41 12.35
C SER A 160 -9.14 7.12 13.68
N HIS A 161 -10.35 7.08 14.28
CA HIS A 161 -10.63 7.77 15.56
C HIS A 161 -11.72 7.14 16.47
N SER A 162 -12.10 5.87 16.32
CA SER A 162 -13.06 5.24 17.26
C SER A 162 -12.39 4.79 18.57
N GLY A 163 -11.68 5.71 19.23
CA GLY A 163 -11.44 5.68 20.66
C GLY A 163 -12.42 6.63 21.34
N GLN A 164 -13.46 6.08 21.97
CA GLN A 164 -14.31 6.75 22.98
C GLN A 164 -14.99 8.06 22.55
N ALA A 165 -16.06 7.96 21.76
CA ALA A 165 -17.13 8.96 21.79
C ALA A 165 -18.26 8.46 22.70
N SER A 166 -18.01 8.45 24.02
CA SER A 166 -19.07 8.38 25.02
C SER A 166 -19.54 9.80 25.34
N GLY A 167 -20.84 10.04 25.20
CA GLY A 167 -21.50 11.24 25.74
C GLY A 167 -22.20 12.06 24.68
N GLY A 168 -23.42 11.67 24.31
CA GLY A 168 -24.36 12.57 23.66
C GLY A 168 -24.62 13.79 24.56
N THR A 169 -24.33 14.97 24.04
CA THR A 169 -24.95 16.21 24.51
C THR A 169 -25.37 16.97 23.28
N LEU A 170 -26.64 16.79 22.93
CA LEU A 170 -27.35 17.67 22.01
C LEU A 170 -27.21 19.12 22.51
N PRO A 171 -26.89 20.10 21.66
CA PRO A 171 -27.03 21.49 22.06
C PRO A 171 -28.50 21.78 22.37
N PRO A 172 -28.81 22.57 23.41
CA PRO A 172 -30.19 22.95 23.69
C PRO A 172 -30.73 23.74 22.50
N VAL A 173 -31.80 23.22 21.88
CA VAL A 173 -32.60 23.97 20.91
C VAL A 173 -33.22 25.17 21.64
N LEU A 174 -32.82 26.38 21.25
CA LEU A 174 -33.45 27.60 21.74
C LEU A 174 -34.87 27.66 21.13
N PRO A 175 -35.93 27.82 21.94
CA PRO A 175 -37.26 28.03 21.38
C PRO A 175 -37.31 29.37 20.61
N PRO A 176 -38.17 29.48 19.58
CA PRO A 176 -38.33 30.72 18.83
C PRO A 176 -38.78 31.84 19.77
N ALA A 177 -38.16 33.01 19.61
CA ALA A 177 -38.56 34.21 20.33
C ALA A 177 -39.93 34.67 19.80
N ASP A 178 -40.97 34.52 20.63
CA ASP A 178 -42.21 35.28 20.49
C ASP A 178 -41.98 36.71 21.01
N GLY A 179 -42.29 37.72 20.18
CA GLY A 179 -42.32 39.14 20.56
C GLY A 179 -41.75 40.10 19.52
#